data_AF-A0A6G8Q5N4-F1
#
_entry.id   AF-A0A6G8Q5N4-F1
#
_cell.length_a   1.000
_cell.length_b   1.000
_cell.length_c   1.000
_cell.angle_alpha   90.00
_cell.angle_beta   90.00
_cell.angle_gamma   90.00
#
_symmetry.space_group_name_H-M   'P 1'
#
loop_
_entity.id
_entity.type
_entity.pdbx_description
1 polymer ?
#
loop_
_entity_poly.entity_id
_entity_poly.type
_entity_poly.pdbx_seq_one_letter_code
_entity_poly.pdbx_strand_id
1 'polypeptide(L)'
;MREEYMIERQGKRFVLYAGLLEEAHSRGLRSIETELLQVPTAENGQAAIVKAVVRMEDGKFAGIGDASPQNVGRQIAPHIIRMAETRAKARALRDAINVGVTAFEELGGEEAPGERYPAASFSKEEAASGQGGRQAAREENRGELPATRKQLNYLEALVSDVVEDGIGKFEEMVGKPIGELTREEASEWIGRLSGRAA
;
A
#
# COMPACT_ATOMS: atom_id res chain seq x y z
N MET A 1 -13.81 13.42 2.87
CA MET A 1 -12.54 12.99 2.26
C MET A 1 -11.38 13.75 2.89
N ARG A 2 -10.41 13.06 3.50
CA ARG A 2 -9.20 13.70 4.02
C ARG A 2 -8.19 13.97 2.89
N GLU A 3 -7.41 15.04 3.02
CA GLU A 3 -6.40 15.43 2.02
C GLU A 3 -5.29 14.38 1.86
N GLU A 4 -5.01 13.56 2.88
CA GLU A 4 -4.02 12.47 2.82
C GLU A 4 -4.37 11.36 1.80
N TYR A 5 -5.64 11.26 1.39
CA TYR A 5 -6.09 10.35 0.35
C TYR A 5 -6.22 10.99 -1.03
N MET A 6 -5.87 12.27 -1.15
CA MET A 6 -5.88 13.00 -2.40
C MET A 6 -4.45 13.10 -2.90
N ILE A 7 -4.23 12.70 -4.15
CA ILE A 7 -2.94 12.82 -4.82
C ILE A 7 -3.09 13.68 -6.08
N GLU A 8 -2.04 14.39 -6.45
CA GLU A 8 -1.99 15.12 -7.70
C GLU A 8 -0.97 14.49 -8.62
N ARG A 9 -1.35 14.29 -9.88
CA ARG A 9 -0.47 13.75 -10.91
C ARG A 9 -0.74 14.42 -12.24
N GLN A 10 0.31 14.94 -12.86
CA GLN A 10 0.22 15.67 -14.13
C GLN A 10 -0.86 16.78 -14.11
N GLY A 11 -0.99 17.49 -12.99
CA GLY A 11 -1.99 18.55 -12.81
C GLY A 11 -3.44 18.08 -12.65
N LYS A 12 -3.66 16.76 -12.48
CA LYS A 12 -4.98 16.17 -12.20
C LYS A 12 -5.01 15.61 -10.79
N ARG A 13 -6.10 15.87 -10.05
CA ARG A 13 -6.32 15.28 -8.71
C ARG A 13 -6.99 13.91 -8.84
N PHE A 14 -6.50 12.96 -8.06
CA PHE A 14 -7.04 11.62 -7.90
C PHE A 14 -7.29 11.33 -6.43
N VAL A 15 -8.25 10.45 -6.18
CA VAL A 15 -8.49 9.89 -4.85
C VAL A 15 -7.87 8.49 -4.77
N LEU A 16 -7.29 8.14 -3.64
CA LEU A 16 -6.85 6.78 -3.37
C LEU A 16 -8.04 5.90 -3.00
N TYR A 17 -8.03 4.64 -3.44
CA TYR A 17 -9.06 3.67 -3.10
C TYR A 17 -9.25 3.53 -1.59
N ALA A 18 -8.16 3.57 -0.82
CA ALA A 18 -8.20 3.52 0.64
C ALA A 18 -9.08 4.65 1.23
N GLY A 19 -9.00 5.85 0.66
CA GLY A 19 -9.83 6.98 1.09
C GLY A 19 -11.30 6.74 0.79
N LEU A 20 -11.62 6.23 -0.40
CA LEU A 20 -13.00 5.89 -0.76
C LEU A 20 -13.62 4.88 0.21
N LEU A 21 -12.85 3.85 0.58
CA LEU A 21 -13.31 2.80 1.48
C LEU A 21 -13.48 3.31 2.91
N GLU A 22 -12.55 4.11 3.42
CA GLU A 22 -12.65 4.70 4.77
C GLU A 22 -13.86 5.63 4.89
N GLU A 23 -14.08 6.49 3.90
CA GLU A 23 -15.24 7.40 3.87
C GLU A 23 -16.56 6.63 3.71
N ALA A 24 -16.58 5.53 2.94
CA ALA A 24 -17.76 4.69 2.87
C ALA A 24 -18.06 4.03 4.23
N HIS A 25 -17.06 3.52 4.94
CA HIS A 25 -17.26 2.98 6.29
C HIS A 25 -17.80 4.03 7.27
N SER A 26 -17.27 5.25 7.25
CA SER A 26 -17.75 6.33 8.14
C SER A 26 -19.20 6.76 7.85
N ARG A 27 -19.70 6.50 6.63
CA ARG A 27 -21.08 6.77 6.19
C ARG A 27 -22.01 5.55 6.25
N GLY A 28 -21.62 4.49 6.95
CA GLY A 28 -22.49 3.33 7.14
C GLY A 28 -22.49 2.34 5.97
N LEU A 29 -21.34 2.11 5.34
CA LEU A 29 -21.17 0.99 4.40
C LEU A 29 -21.61 -0.33 5.06
N ARG A 30 -22.53 -1.04 4.40
CA ARG A 30 -23.09 -2.33 4.85
C ARG A 30 -22.42 -3.51 4.18
N SER A 31 -22.26 -3.46 2.86
CA SER A 31 -21.61 -4.52 2.10
C SER A 31 -21.05 -4.02 0.78
N ILE A 32 -20.05 -4.74 0.29
CA ILE A 32 -19.56 -4.66 -1.09
C ILE A 32 -19.62 -6.07 -1.65
N GLU A 33 -20.36 -6.25 -2.73
CA GLU A 33 -20.49 -7.53 -3.45
C GLU A 33 -19.91 -7.37 -4.84
N THR A 34 -19.16 -8.36 -5.33
CA THR A 34 -18.59 -8.35 -6.69
C THR A 34 -18.99 -9.60 -7.46
N GLU A 35 -19.18 -9.44 -8.76
CA GLU A 35 -19.56 -10.50 -9.69
C GLU A 35 -18.69 -10.40 -10.95
N LEU A 36 -17.98 -11.47 -11.29
CA LEU A 36 -17.21 -11.56 -12.53
C LEU A 36 -18.16 -11.88 -13.69
N LEU A 37 -18.49 -10.86 -14.47
CA LEU A 37 -19.41 -10.97 -15.62
C LEU A 37 -18.72 -11.54 -16.86
N GLN A 38 -17.42 -11.29 -17.02
CA GLN A 38 -16.64 -11.81 -18.13
C GLN A 38 -15.28 -12.31 -17.64
N VAL A 39 -15.00 -13.59 -17.92
CA VAL A 39 -13.70 -14.23 -17.70
C VAL A 39 -12.78 -13.89 -18.89
N PRO A 40 -11.50 -13.54 -18.67
CA PRO A 40 -10.57 -13.28 -19.76
C PRO A 40 -10.29 -14.54 -20.58
N THR A 41 -10.45 -14.44 -21.90
CA THR A 41 -10.16 -15.50 -22.86
C THR A 41 -9.49 -14.93 -24.11
N ALA A 42 -8.86 -15.78 -24.92
CA ALA A 42 -8.28 -15.31 -26.19
C ALA A 42 -9.34 -14.67 -27.12
N GLU A 43 -10.55 -15.23 -27.14
CA GLU A 43 -11.66 -14.79 -28.00
C GLU A 43 -12.16 -13.39 -27.65
N ASN A 44 -12.12 -13.01 -26.37
CA ASN A 44 -12.51 -11.67 -25.90
C ASN A 44 -11.33 -10.72 -25.70
N GLY A 45 -10.17 -11.03 -26.30
CA GLY A 45 -8.98 -10.17 -26.21
C GLY A 45 -8.33 -10.14 -24.82
N GLN A 46 -8.55 -11.17 -24.01
CA GLN A 46 -8.15 -11.28 -22.60
C GLN A 46 -8.79 -10.21 -21.71
N ALA A 47 -10.01 -9.79 -22.02
CA ALA A 47 -10.74 -8.80 -21.26
C ALA A 47 -11.56 -9.44 -20.13
N ALA A 48 -11.47 -8.89 -18.92
CA ALA A 48 -12.36 -9.19 -17.81
C ALA A 48 -13.30 -8.02 -17.52
N ILE A 49 -14.54 -8.34 -17.12
CA ILE A 49 -15.55 -7.37 -16.71
C ILE A 49 -16.09 -7.81 -15.35
N VAL A 50 -16.04 -6.91 -14.38
CA VAL A 50 -16.57 -7.13 -13.03
C VAL A 50 -17.63 -6.09 -12.74
N LYS A 51 -18.72 -6.53 -12.11
CA LYS A 51 -19.71 -5.67 -11.49
C LYS A 51 -19.48 -5.63 -9.98
N ALA A 52 -19.47 -4.44 -9.41
CA ALA A 52 -19.52 -4.24 -7.98
C ALA A 52 -20.86 -3.61 -7.58
N VAL A 53 -21.37 -4.00 -6.43
CA VAL A 53 -22.54 -3.44 -5.79
C VAL A 53 -22.16 -3.04 -4.37
N VAL A 54 -22.27 -1.76 -4.08
CA VAL A 54 -22.04 -1.17 -2.76
C VAL A 54 -23.40 -0.91 -2.13
N ARG A 55 -23.63 -1.44 -0.93
CA ARG A 55 -24.81 -1.15 -0.12
C ARG A 55 -24.42 -0.25 1.04
N MET A 56 -25.02 0.93 1.08
CA MET A 56 -24.91 1.88 2.18
C MET A 56 -26.17 1.78 3.06
N GLU A 57 -26.20 2.50 4.17
CA GLU A 57 -27.43 2.66 4.97
C GLU A 57 -28.56 3.35 4.19
N ASP A 58 -28.21 4.30 3.33
CA ASP A 58 -29.12 5.19 2.63
C ASP A 58 -29.42 4.77 1.17
N GLY A 59 -28.73 3.75 0.65
CA GLY A 59 -28.88 3.40 -0.76
C GLY A 59 -28.03 2.24 -1.25
N LYS A 60 -28.22 1.93 -2.54
CA LYS A 60 -27.50 0.90 -3.28
C LYS A 60 -26.88 1.52 -4.53
N PHE A 61 -25.58 1.35 -4.67
CA PHE A 61 -24.78 1.89 -5.76
C PHE A 61 -24.09 0.75 -6.49
N ALA A 62 -23.86 0.90 -7.79
CA ALA A 62 -23.25 -0.15 -8.60
C ALA A 62 -22.25 0.45 -9.58
N GLY A 63 -21.19 -0.30 -9.87
CA GLY A 63 -20.14 0.09 -10.78
C GLY A 63 -19.69 -1.09 -11.62
N ILE A 64 -19.34 -0.83 -12.88
CA ILE A 64 -18.69 -1.79 -13.77
C ILE A 64 -17.23 -1.39 -13.93
N GLY A 65 -16.34 -2.36 -13.77
CA GLY A 65 -14.93 -2.24 -14.06
C GLY A 65 -14.51 -3.25 -15.11
N ASP A 66 -13.82 -2.79 -16.14
CA ASP A 66 -13.20 -3.63 -17.16
C ASP A 66 -11.69 -3.59 -17.02
N ALA A 67 -11.00 -4.64 -17.43
CA ALA A 67 -9.56 -4.62 -17.63
C ALA A 67 -9.18 -5.56 -18.77
N SER A 68 -8.20 -5.15 -19.57
CA SER A 68 -7.64 -5.94 -20.65
C SER A 68 -6.18 -5.54 -20.87
N PRO A 69 -5.33 -6.39 -21.50
CA PRO A 69 -3.96 -6.02 -21.83
C PRO A 69 -3.83 -4.72 -22.65
N GLN A 70 -4.90 -4.29 -23.33
CA GLN A 70 -4.95 -3.07 -24.14
C GLN A 70 -5.21 -1.81 -23.31
N ASN A 71 -5.71 -1.93 -22.07
CA ASN A 71 -6.11 -0.78 -21.24
C ASN A 71 -5.50 -0.77 -19.83
N VAL A 72 -4.51 -1.64 -19.59
CA VAL A 72 -3.72 -1.67 -18.36
C VAL A 72 -2.23 -1.59 -18.67
N GLY A 73 -1.44 -1.14 -17.70
CA GLY A 73 0.02 -1.18 -17.82
C GLY A 73 0.57 -2.60 -17.87
N ARG A 74 1.80 -2.76 -18.41
CA ARG A 74 2.45 -4.08 -18.57
C ARG A 74 2.57 -4.87 -17.26
N GLN A 75 2.78 -4.19 -16.13
CA GLN A 75 2.86 -4.82 -14.81
C GLN A 75 1.49 -5.33 -14.30
N ILE A 76 0.39 -4.75 -14.79
CA ILE A 76 -0.97 -5.11 -14.40
C ILE A 76 -1.57 -6.18 -15.34
N ALA A 77 -1.03 -6.35 -16.54
CA ALA A 77 -1.49 -7.34 -17.51
C ALA A 77 -1.58 -8.79 -16.97
N PRO A 78 -0.74 -9.26 -16.03
CA PRO A 78 -0.93 -10.59 -15.39
C PRO A 78 -2.08 -10.65 -14.36
N HIS A 79 -2.68 -9.51 -14.03
CA HIS A 79 -3.61 -9.32 -12.90
C HIS A 79 -4.95 -8.69 -13.33
N ILE A 80 -5.38 -8.95 -14.57
CA ILE A 80 -6.57 -8.37 -15.19
C ILE A 80 -7.81 -8.45 -14.30
N ILE A 81 -8.13 -9.61 -13.75
CA ILE A 81 -9.32 -9.78 -12.90
C ILE A 81 -9.24 -8.90 -11.65
N ARG A 82 -8.07 -8.81 -11.01
CA ARG A 82 -7.84 -7.95 -9.83
C ARG A 82 -8.04 -6.47 -10.17
N MET A 83 -7.58 -6.05 -11.35
CA MET A 83 -7.75 -4.69 -11.83
C MET A 83 -9.21 -4.37 -12.18
N ALA A 84 -9.90 -5.26 -12.91
CA ALA A 84 -11.31 -5.09 -13.23
C ALA A 84 -12.17 -4.98 -11.95
N GLU A 85 -11.92 -5.82 -10.95
CA GLU A 85 -12.62 -5.75 -9.67
C GLU A 85 -12.32 -4.44 -8.92
N THR A 86 -11.06 -4.00 -8.91
CA THR A 86 -10.67 -2.73 -8.27
C THR A 86 -11.37 -1.55 -8.92
N ARG A 87 -11.42 -1.50 -10.26
CA ARG A 87 -12.16 -0.50 -11.03
C ARG A 87 -13.65 -0.50 -10.71
N ALA A 88 -14.26 -1.68 -10.63
CA ALA A 88 -15.68 -1.82 -10.34
C ALA A 88 -16.03 -1.28 -8.94
N LYS A 89 -15.27 -1.70 -7.92
CA LYS A 89 -15.46 -1.27 -6.52
C LYS A 89 -15.26 0.24 -6.38
N ALA A 90 -14.19 0.76 -6.94
CA ALA A 90 -13.85 2.18 -6.85
C ALA A 90 -14.93 3.07 -7.51
N ARG A 91 -15.50 2.66 -8.65
CA ARG A 91 -16.64 3.36 -9.30
C ARG A 91 -17.88 3.35 -8.43
N ALA A 92 -18.27 2.19 -7.92
CA ALA A 92 -19.43 2.06 -7.06
C ALA A 92 -19.28 2.87 -5.76
N LEU A 93 -18.08 2.88 -5.16
CA LEU A 93 -17.79 3.64 -3.94
C LEU A 93 -17.82 5.14 -4.19
N ARG A 94 -17.27 5.63 -5.31
CA ARG A 94 -17.34 7.05 -5.67
C ARG A 94 -18.77 7.56 -5.77
N ASP A 95 -19.62 6.80 -6.46
CA ASP A 95 -21.04 7.14 -6.60
C ASP A 95 -21.73 7.13 -5.22
N ALA A 96 -21.41 6.14 -4.39
CA ALA A 96 -21.97 6.00 -3.04
C ALA A 96 -21.63 7.17 -2.10
N ILE A 97 -20.42 7.73 -2.20
CA ILE A 97 -19.97 8.80 -1.29
C ILE A 97 -19.95 10.20 -1.95
N ASN A 98 -20.45 10.30 -3.18
CA ASN A 98 -20.50 11.52 -3.99
C ASN A 98 -19.10 12.16 -4.23
N VAL A 99 -18.15 11.36 -4.73
CA VAL A 99 -16.81 11.83 -5.12
C VAL A 99 -16.68 11.82 -6.64
N GLY A 100 -16.50 13.01 -7.23
CA GLY A 100 -16.42 13.19 -8.69
C GLY A 100 -15.03 13.01 -9.31
N VAL A 101 -13.97 12.89 -8.51
CA VAL A 101 -12.60 12.66 -9.02
C VAL A 101 -12.32 11.17 -9.18
N THR A 102 -11.60 10.78 -10.23
CA THR A 102 -11.28 9.37 -10.49
C THR A 102 -10.38 8.80 -9.39
N ALA A 103 -10.60 7.52 -9.06
CA ALA A 103 -9.69 6.80 -8.17
C ALA A 103 -8.41 6.42 -8.92
N PHE A 104 -7.26 6.62 -8.28
CA PHE A 104 -5.96 6.43 -8.93
C PHE A 104 -5.78 4.98 -9.43
N GLU A 105 -6.17 4.02 -8.62
CA GLU A 105 -6.08 2.59 -8.90
C GLU A 105 -6.95 2.18 -10.10
N GLU A 106 -7.96 2.98 -10.48
CA GLU A 106 -8.76 2.70 -11.68
C GLU A 106 -7.99 2.94 -12.98
N LEU A 107 -6.94 3.76 -12.96
CA LEU A 107 -6.19 4.09 -14.16
C LEU A 107 -5.18 3.00 -14.57
N GLY A 108 -5.12 1.88 -13.84
CA GLY A 108 -4.25 0.77 -14.20
C GLY A 108 -2.78 1.02 -13.87
N GLY A 109 -2.49 1.93 -12.94
CA GLY A 109 -1.16 2.18 -12.39
C GLY A 109 -0.11 2.43 -13.46
N GLU A 110 -0.06 3.65 -14.01
CA GLU A 110 1.18 4.08 -14.63
C GLU A 110 2.20 4.25 -13.50
N GLU A 111 3.04 3.29 -13.16
CA GLU A 111 4.18 3.63 -12.30
C GLU A 111 5.17 4.41 -13.17
N ALA A 112 5.34 5.71 -12.90
CA ALA A 112 6.53 6.40 -13.38
C ALA A 112 7.74 5.70 -12.73
N PRO A 113 8.84 5.44 -13.45
CA PRO A 113 9.99 4.77 -12.85
C PRO A 113 10.52 5.62 -11.68
N GLY A 114 10.28 5.17 -10.44
CA GLY A 114 10.85 5.77 -9.23
C GLY A 114 9.89 6.28 -8.15
N GLU A 115 8.57 6.32 -8.36
CA GLU A 115 7.63 6.77 -7.32
C GLU A 115 6.95 5.58 -6.62
N ARG A 116 7.48 5.20 -5.45
CA ARG A 116 6.76 4.33 -4.50
C ARG A 116 5.65 5.14 -3.84
N TYR A 117 4.42 5.03 -4.34
CA TYR A 117 3.24 5.31 -3.54
C TYR A 117 3.23 4.34 -2.34
N PRO A 118 2.67 4.72 -1.16
CA PRO A 118 2.65 3.84 -0.01
C PRO A 118 1.69 2.68 -0.30
N ALA A 119 2.19 1.65 -0.98
CA ALA A 119 1.69 0.31 -0.83
C ALA A 119 1.75 0.00 0.67
N ALA A 120 0.65 -0.48 1.23
CA ALA A 120 0.70 -1.23 2.48
C ALA A 120 1.81 -2.28 2.32
N SER A 121 2.93 -2.04 3.00
CA SER A 121 4.20 -2.71 2.73
C SER A 121 4.18 -4.10 3.34
N PHE A 122 3.81 -5.09 2.54
CA PHE A 122 4.36 -6.44 2.65
C PHE A 122 5.68 -6.43 1.85
N SER A 123 6.80 -6.18 2.55
CA SER A 123 8.12 -6.08 1.93
C SER A 123 8.83 -7.43 1.89
N LYS A 124 9.37 -7.77 0.72
CA LYS A 124 10.58 -8.58 0.58
C LYS A 124 11.46 -7.97 -0.52
N GLU A 125 12.69 -7.63 -0.12
CA GLU A 125 13.86 -7.11 -0.88
C GLU A 125 14.36 -8.07 -1.99
N GLU A 126 15.32 -7.79 -2.88
CA GLU A 126 16.21 -6.68 -3.30
C GLU A 126 16.88 -7.10 -4.63
N ALA A 127 17.46 -6.16 -5.41
CA ALA A 127 18.89 -6.13 -5.80
C ALA A 127 19.19 -5.47 -7.18
N ALA A 128 20.14 -4.49 -7.14
CA ALA A 128 21.12 -4.05 -8.16
C ALA A 128 20.62 -3.35 -9.46
N SER A 129 21.19 -2.26 -10.00
CA SER A 129 22.56 -1.69 -9.96
C SER A 129 22.63 -0.24 -10.52
N GLY A 130 23.59 0.57 -10.01
CA GLY A 130 24.42 1.67 -10.63
C GLY A 130 23.79 2.78 -11.52
N GLN A 131 24.19 4.06 -11.55
CA GLN A 131 25.31 4.87 -11.03
C GLN A 131 24.92 6.37 -11.12
N GLY A 132 25.55 7.25 -10.33
CA GLY A 132 25.87 8.62 -10.79
C GLY A 132 25.45 9.82 -9.92
N GLY A 133 26.30 10.17 -8.94
CA GLY A 133 26.75 11.56 -8.72
C GLY A 133 25.82 12.57 -8.04
N ARG A 134 25.95 12.71 -6.71
CA ARG A 134 26.14 13.98 -5.98
C ARG A 134 26.35 13.70 -4.50
N GLN A 135 27.61 13.55 -4.11
CA GLN A 135 28.07 13.52 -2.72
C GLN A 135 28.30 14.94 -2.19
N ALA A 136 28.40 14.99 -0.86
CA ALA A 136 28.87 16.08 0.00
C ALA A 136 27.80 17.08 0.45
N ALA A 137 27.13 16.77 1.59
CA ALA A 137 26.75 17.75 2.63
C ALA A 137 25.92 17.20 3.84
N ARG A 138 25.69 15.89 4.02
CA ARG A 138 24.71 15.42 5.06
C ARG A 138 25.10 14.18 5.88
N GLU A 139 26.38 13.93 6.12
CA GLU A 139 26.83 12.73 6.85
C GLU A 139 27.12 12.91 8.36
N GLU A 140 27.06 14.10 8.94
CA GLU A 140 27.56 14.28 10.32
C GLU A 140 26.53 14.30 11.46
N ASN A 141 25.26 13.87 11.26
CA ASN A 141 24.30 13.93 12.38
C ASN A 141 23.15 12.90 12.36
N ARG A 142 23.41 11.67 11.90
CA ARG A 142 22.40 10.59 11.87
C ARG A 142 22.39 9.66 13.09
N GLY A 143 23.46 9.66 13.90
CA GLY A 143 23.63 8.75 15.03
C GLY A 143 22.78 9.05 16.27
N GLU A 144 22.27 10.27 16.41
CA GLU A 144 21.54 10.70 17.62
C GLU A 144 20.01 10.78 17.43
N LEU A 145 19.50 10.48 16.24
CA LEU A 145 18.06 10.55 16.01
C LEU A 145 17.36 9.34 16.67
N PRO A 146 16.26 9.55 17.42
CA PRO A 146 15.51 8.46 18.03
C PRO A 146 14.99 7.51 16.96
N ALA A 147 14.89 6.22 17.29
CA ALA A 147 14.35 5.23 16.38
C ALA A 147 12.95 5.62 15.91
N THR A 148 12.70 5.42 14.62
CA THR A 148 11.37 5.70 14.08
C THR A 148 10.38 4.69 14.64
N ARG A 149 9.11 5.10 14.82
CA ARG A 149 8.04 4.22 15.31
C ARG A 149 7.89 2.92 14.49
N LYS A 150 8.22 2.96 13.20
CA LYS A 150 8.26 1.77 12.34
C LYS A 150 9.38 0.81 12.72
N GLN A 151 10.58 1.30 13.04
CA GLN A 151 11.70 0.47 13.49
C GLN A 151 11.40 -0.14 14.86
N LEU A 152 10.82 0.64 15.78
CA LEU A 152 10.43 0.13 17.10
C LEU A 152 9.37 -0.98 16.98
N ASN A 153 8.29 -0.75 16.24
CA ASN A 153 7.25 -1.76 16.04
C ASN A 153 7.78 -3.04 15.36
N TYR A 154 8.71 -2.90 14.42
CA TYR A 154 9.30 -4.06 13.75
C TYR A 154 10.28 -4.82 14.66
N LEU A 155 11.07 -4.09 15.44
CA LEU A 155 11.96 -4.68 16.44
C LEU A 155 11.16 -5.39 17.54
N GLU A 156 10.08 -4.80 18.04
CA GLU A 156 9.17 -5.44 19.02
C GLU A 156 8.60 -6.76 18.49
N ALA A 157 8.17 -6.78 17.23
CA ALA A 157 7.67 -8.00 16.58
C ALA A 157 8.77 -9.07 16.46
N LEU A 158 9.97 -8.70 15.99
CA LEU A 158 11.11 -9.62 15.89
C LEU A 158 11.53 -10.17 17.27
N VAL A 159 11.54 -9.31 18.29
CA VAL A 159 11.87 -9.70 19.65
C VAL A 159 10.85 -10.68 20.20
N SER A 160 9.55 -10.44 19.98
CA SER A 160 8.50 -11.38 20.40
C SER A 160 8.60 -12.74 19.70
N ASP A 161 9.12 -12.78 18.48
CA ASP A 161 9.24 -14.01 17.68
C ASP A 161 10.55 -14.78 17.95
N VAL A 162 11.65 -14.08 18.27
CA VAL A 162 13.01 -14.65 18.33
C VAL A 162 13.55 -14.76 19.76
N VAL A 163 13.18 -13.84 20.66
CA VAL A 163 13.69 -13.81 22.04
C VAL A 163 12.71 -14.55 22.95
N GLU A 164 13.16 -15.66 23.53
CA GLU A 164 12.41 -16.39 24.55
C GLU A 164 12.18 -15.45 25.75
N ASP A 165 10.94 -15.31 26.24
CA ASP A 165 10.47 -14.31 27.22
C ASP A 165 10.27 -12.87 26.70
N GLY A 166 10.40 -12.64 25.39
CA GLY A 166 9.93 -11.44 24.70
C GLY A 166 10.69 -10.14 25.04
N ILE A 167 9.95 -9.02 25.05
CA ILE A 167 10.52 -7.66 25.13
C ILE A 167 11.31 -7.43 26.44
N GLY A 168 10.86 -7.97 27.57
CA GLY A 168 11.52 -7.74 28.85
C GLY A 168 12.96 -8.27 28.91
N LYS A 169 13.20 -9.48 28.37
CA LYS A 169 14.53 -10.07 28.30
C LYS A 169 15.42 -9.39 27.27
N PHE A 170 14.81 -8.89 26.20
CA PHE A 170 15.52 -8.07 25.21
C PHE A 170 15.99 -6.75 25.83
N GLU A 171 15.12 -6.02 26.53
CA GLU A 171 15.51 -4.78 27.21
C GLU A 171 16.61 -5.00 28.27
N GLU A 172 16.59 -6.14 28.97
CA GLU A 172 17.67 -6.56 29.88
C GLU A 172 18.98 -6.83 29.12
N MET A 173 18.92 -7.51 27.98
CA MET A 173 20.08 -7.80 27.12
C MET A 173 20.68 -6.54 26.49
N VAL A 174 19.84 -5.57 26.12
CA VAL A 174 20.27 -4.29 25.53
C VAL A 174 20.65 -3.26 26.61
N GLY A 175 20.17 -3.43 27.85
CA GLY A 175 20.44 -2.55 28.98
C GLY A 175 19.68 -1.22 28.96
N LYS A 176 18.68 -1.09 28.08
CA LYS A 176 17.82 0.11 27.96
C LYS A 176 16.47 -0.24 27.32
N PRO A 177 15.43 0.57 27.59
CA PRO A 177 14.11 0.34 27.01
C PRO A 177 14.14 0.41 25.48
N ILE A 178 13.32 -0.40 24.83
CA ILE A 178 13.26 -0.45 23.37
C ILE A 178 12.87 0.91 22.78
N GLY A 179 12.03 1.67 23.48
CA GLY A 179 11.59 3.01 23.08
C GLY A 179 12.67 4.10 23.16
N GLU A 180 13.82 3.81 23.77
CA GLU A 180 14.95 4.74 23.91
C GLU A 180 16.09 4.43 22.92
N LEU A 181 15.90 3.47 22.02
CA LEU A 181 16.91 3.14 21.02
C LEU A 181 17.02 4.25 19.97
N THR A 182 18.25 4.54 19.56
CA THR A 182 18.48 5.39 18.38
C THR A 182 18.12 4.63 17.11
N ARG A 183 17.96 5.38 16.02
CA ARG A 183 17.70 4.82 14.69
C ARG A 183 18.75 3.81 14.26
N GLU A 184 20.01 4.04 14.61
CA GLU A 184 21.12 3.14 14.28
C GLU A 184 21.07 1.88 15.13
N GLU A 185 20.89 2.02 16.44
CA GLU A 185 20.78 0.89 17.37
C GLU A 185 19.60 -0.02 17.03
N ALA A 186 18.43 0.55 16.74
CA ALA A 186 17.27 -0.23 16.32
C ALA A 186 17.55 -0.98 15.01
N SER A 187 18.25 -0.36 14.05
CA SER A 187 18.61 -1.02 12.78
C SER A 187 19.61 -2.15 12.99
N GLU A 188 20.57 -1.98 13.89
CA GLU A 188 21.57 -2.99 14.23
C GLU A 188 20.92 -4.21 14.88
N TRP A 189 20.05 -3.99 15.87
CA TRP A 189 19.31 -5.08 16.52
C TRP A 189 18.35 -5.79 15.58
N ILE A 190 17.67 -5.05 14.71
CA ILE A 190 16.86 -5.64 13.62
C ILE A 190 17.74 -6.54 12.73
N GLY A 191 18.94 -6.08 12.33
CA GLY A 191 19.86 -6.87 11.51
C GLY A 191 20.32 -8.16 12.19
N ARG A 192 20.67 -8.07 13.48
CA ARG A 192 21.08 -9.22 14.30
C ARG A 192 19.96 -10.24 14.48
N LEU A 193 18.75 -9.79 14.80
CA LEU A 193 17.60 -10.69 15.06
C LEU A 193 16.96 -11.25 13.79
N SER A 194 17.00 -10.52 12.67
CA SER A 194 16.50 -11.00 11.37
C SER A 194 17.44 -11.96 10.64
N GLY A 195 18.59 -12.29 11.23
CA GLY A 195 19.57 -13.22 10.67
C GLY A 195 20.31 -12.68 9.43
N ARG A 196 20.32 -11.36 9.22
CA ARG A 196 21.02 -10.71 8.07
C ARG A 196 22.44 -10.24 8.37
N ALA A 197 23.02 -10.71 9.47
CA ALA A 197 24.43 -10.47 9.78
C ALA A 197 25.31 -11.60 9.21
N ALA A 198 25.79 -11.40 7.98
CA ALA A 198 27.11 -11.83 7.49
C ALA A 198 27.49 -10.98 6.27
#